data_AF-A0A6L8GI55-F1
#
_entry.id   AF-A0A6L8GI55-F1
#
_cell.length_a   1.000
_cell.length_b   1.000
_cell.length_c   1.000
_cell.angle_alpha   90.00
_cell.angle_beta   90.00
_cell.angle_gamma   90.00
#
_symmetry.space_group_name_H-M   'P 1'
#
loop_
_entity.id
_entity.type
_entity.pdbx_description
1 polymer ?
#
loop_
_entity_poly.entity_id
_entity_poly.type
_entity_poly.pdbx_seq_one_letter_code
_entity_poly.pdbx_strand_id
1 'polypeptide(L)'
;QETPPTLQPGPLSAEAPVNVPQIAAPVGFAGSISRRMQGLLHEGLSVTWTVWRGPADVAFEPARSQAEDGRAVTTATFTEPGEYVLRATASDRAARTTALLTVSVSAP
;
A
#
# COMPACT_ATOMS: atom_id res chain seq x y z
N GLN A 1 11.58 35.25 -49.20
CA GLN A 1 11.22 34.33 -48.10
C GLN A 1 12.52 33.72 -47.62
N GLU A 2 12.90 33.95 -46.37
CA GLU A 2 14.12 33.41 -45.76
C GLU A 2 13.94 31.91 -45.47
N THR A 3 14.93 31.09 -45.76
CA THR A 3 14.95 29.67 -45.35
C THR A 3 15.33 29.60 -43.86
N PRO A 4 14.58 28.90 -42.98
CA PRO A 4 14.94 28.81 -41.57
C PRO A 4 16.28 28.07 -41.39
N PRO A 5 17.11 28.41 -40.39
CA PRO A 5 18.36 27.69 -40.13
C PRO A 5 18.08 26.28 -39.61
N THR A 6 18.82 25.30 -40.13
CA THR A 6 18.85 23.94 -39.61
C THR A 6 19.54 23.94 -38.23
N LEU A 7 18.87 23.48 -37.18
CA LEU A 7 19.51 23.24 -35.88
C LEU A 7 20.47 22.07 -36.02
N GLN A 8 21.77 22.35 -36.04
CA GLN A 8 22.81 21.33 -36.02
C GLN A 8 23.19 21.05 -34.55
N PRO A 9 22.92 19.85 -34.01
CA PRO A 9 23.29 19.53 -32.63
C PRO A 9 24.82 19.46 -32.51
N GLY A 10 25.38 20.29 -31.62
CA GLY A 10 26.81 20.28 -31.30
C GLY A 10 27.24 19.02 -30.54
N PRO A 11 28.55 18.73 -30.44
CA PRO A 11 29.08 17.45 -29.98
C PRO A 11 28.95 17.16 -28.47
N LEU A 12 28.00 17.81 -27.78
CA LEU A 12 27.71 17.61 -26.36
C LEU A 12 26.19 17.51 -26.10
N SER A 13 25.44 16.91 -27.02
CA SER A 13 24.07 16.44 -26.69
C SER A 13 24.19 15.35 -25.63
N ALA A 14 23.92 15.73 -24.38
CA ALA A 14 23.81 14.80 -23.27
C ALA A 14 22.84 13.67 -23.66
N GLU A 15 23.36 12.45 -23.74
CA GLU A 15 22.55 11.26 -23.96
C GLU A 15 21.63 11.10 -22.75
N ALA A 16 20.33 11.30 -22.96
CA ALA A 16 19.35 11.12 -21.89
C ALA A 16 19.41 9.64 -21.46
N PRO A 17 19.60 9.30 -20.18
CA PRO A 17 19.63 7.91 -19.76
C PRO A 17 18.26 7.27 -20.06
N VAL A 18 18.25 6.28 -20.94
CA VAL A 18 17.04 5.52 -21.28
C VAL A 18 16.70 4.57 -20.13
N ASN A 19 15.86 5.03 -19.20
CA ASN A 19 15.33 4.17 -18.14
C ASN A 19 13.87 3.82 -18.44
N VAL A 20 13.66 2.99 -19.45
CA VAL A 20 12.35 2.38 -19.72
C VAL A 20 12.33 1.03 -19.01
N PRO A 21 11.51 0.82 -17.96
CA PRO A 21 11.40 -0.50 -17.35
C PRO A 21 10.82 -1.48 -18.37
N GLN A 22 11.60 -2.50 -18.72
CA GLN A 22 11.19 -3.57 -19.62
C GLN A 22 10.24 -4.51 -18.87
N ILE A 23 8.94 -4.45 -19.15
CA ILE A 23 7.98 -5.42 -18.64
C ILE A 23 8.04 -6.66 -19.54
N ALA A 24 8.78 -7.68 -19.13
CA ALA A 24 8.73 -8.98 -19.76
C ALA A 24 7.53 -9.77 -19.23
N ALA A 25 6.59 -10.12 -20.10
CA ALA A 25 5.67 -11.23 -19.92
C ALA A 25 5.43 -11.87 -21.29
N PRO A 26 5.01 -13.14 -21.42
CA PRO A 26 4.77 -14.17 -20.39
C PRO A 26 5.40 -15.56 -20.72
N VAL A 27 5.69 -16.40 -19.73
CA VAL A 27 5.72 -17.87 -19.94
C VAL A 27 5.07 -18.56 -18.73
N GLY A 28 3.97 -19.27 -18.99
CA GLY A 28 3.15 -19.90 -17.96
C GLY A 28 3.64 -21.29 -17.55
N PHE A 29 3.32 -21.68 -16.32
CA PHE A 29 3.06 -23.07 -15.96
C PHE A 29 1.96 -23.09 -14.89
N ALA A 30 0.82 -23.68 -15.26
CA ALA A 30 -0.23 -24.06 -14.32
C ALA A 30 0.30 -25.20 -13.43
N GLY A 31 1.03 -24.85 -12.38
CA GLY A 31 1.29 -25.75 -11.26
C GLY A 31 0.16 -25.56 -10.25
N SER A 32 -0.51 -26.64 -9.84
CA SER A 32 -1.39 -26.60 -8.68
C SER A 32 -0.56 -26.15 -7.48
N ILE A 33 -0.62 -24.85 -7.17
CA ILE A 33 0.02 -24.30 -5.99
C ILE A 33 -0.66 -25.00 -4.82
N SER A 34 0.10 -25.76 -4.04
CA SER A 34 -0.43 -26.36 -2.82
C SER A 34 -1.09 -25.25 -2.00
N ARG A 35 -2.22 -25.49 -1.31
CA ARG A 35 -2.90 -24.48 -0.49
C ARG A 35 -1.93 -23.69 0.42
N ARG A 36 -0.85 -24.35 0.84
CA ARG A 36 0.26 -23.79 1.62
C ARG A 36 1.09 -22.73 0.88
N MET A 37 1.28 -22.85 -0.43
CA MET A 37 1.96 -21.85 -1.28
C MET A 37 1.00 -20.84 -1.92
N GLN A 38 -0.30 -21.13 -1.99
CA GLN A 38 -1.31 -20.17 -2.43
C GLN A 38 -1.42 -18.97 -1.46
N GLY A 39 -1.18 -19.16 -0.16
CA GLY A 39 -1.04 -18.04 0.78
C GLY A 39 0.22 -17.18 0.58
N LEU A 40 1.23 -17.68 -0.13
CA LEU A 40 2.53 -17.00 -0.32
C LEU A 40 2.61 -16.20 -1.63
N LEU A 41 1.68 -16.40 -2.56
CA LEU A 41 1.60 -15.72 -3.86
C LEU A 41 0.47 -14.70 -3.95
N HIS A 42 -0.30 -14.49 -2.87
CA HIS A 42 -1.29 -13.43 -2.89
C HIS A 42 -0.59 -12.09 -2.84
N GLU A 43 -0.66 -11.37 -3.95
CA GLU A 43 -0.71 -9.91 -3.98
C GLU A 43 -1.97 -9.44 -3.20
N GLY A 44 -2.01 -9.75 -1.91
CA GLY A 44 -3.24 -9.83 -1.14
C GLY A 44 -3.73 -8.50 -0.62
N LEU A 45 -5.05 -8.44 -0.42
CA LEU A 45 -5.71 -7.38 0.32
C LEU A 45 -5.02 -7.22 1.69
N SER A 46 -4.69 -5.99 2.03
CA SER A 46 -4.01 -5.64 3.28
C SER A 46 -4.73 -4.48 3.95
N VAL A 47 -4.75 -4.48 5.28
CA VAL A 47 -5.36 -3.42 6.08
C VAL A 47 -4.28 -2.72 6.89
N THR A 48 -4.18 -1.40 6.75
CA THR A 48 -3.31 -0.56 7.58
C THR A 48 -4.15 0.18 8.61
N TRP A 49 -3.72 0.12 9.86
CA TRP A 49 -4.41 0.69 11.02
C TRP A 49 -3.70 1.97 11.47
N THR A 50 -4.49 3.02 11.72
CA THR A 50 -3.98 4.31 12.20
C THR A 50 -4.97 4.91 13.19
N VAL A 51 -4.48 5.65 14.19
CA VAL A 51 -5.33 6.58 14.95
C VAL A 51 -5.55 7.83 14.11
N TRP A 52 -6.81 8.23 13.92
CA TRP A 52 -7.19 9.44 13.17
C TRP A 52 -7.47 10.62 14.10
N ARG A 53 -8.13 10.35 15.24
CA ARG A 53 -8.34 11.30 16.34
C ARG A 53 -8.27 10.55 17.66
N GLY A 54 -7.82 11.23 18.71
CA GLY A 54 -7.80 10.68 20.07
C GLY A 54 -6.99 11.56 21.00
N PRO A 55 -7.12 11.35 22.33
CA PRO A 55 -6.33 12.07 23.33
C PRO A 55 -4.85 11.69 23.32
N ALA A 56 -4.51 10.46 22.89
CA ALA A 56 -3.13 9.97 22.80
C ALA A 56 -2.90 9.12 21.55
N ASP A 57 -1.66 8.65 21.35
CA ASP A 57 -1.33 7.66 20.32
C ASP A 57 -1.92 6.28 20.67
N VAL A 58 -2.15 5.47 19.64
CA VAL A 58 -2.63 4.07 19.75
C VAL A 58 -1.61 3.16 19.09
N ALA A 59 -1.08 2.20 19.85
CA ALA A 59 -0.18 1.20 19.31
C ALA A 59 -0.99 0.07 18.65
N PHE A 60 -0.55 -0.38 17.47
CA PHE A 60 -1.18 -1.46 16.72
C PHE A 60 -0.19 -2.59 16.46
N GLU A 61 -0.54 -3.81 16.84
CA GLU A 61 0.28 -5.01 16.63
C GLU A 61 -0.54 -6.13 15.95
N PRO A 62 -0.33 -6.41 14.65
CA PRO A 62 0.50 -5.64 13.72
C PRO A 62 -0.21 -4.35 13.24
N ALA A 63 0.54 -3.29 12.94
CA ALA A 63 0.00 -2.05 12.35
C ALA A 63 -0.50 -2.22 10.91
N ARG A 64 -0.01 -3.25 10.21
CA ARG A 64 -0.48 -3.65 8.89
C ARG A 64 -0.76 -5.15 8.89
N SER A 65 -2.01 -5.52 8.72
CA SER A 65 -2.49 -6.90 8.71
C SER A 65 -2.75 -7.36 7.27
N GLN A 66 -2.30 -8.56 6.91
CA GLN A 66 -2.78 -9.20 5.68
C GLN A 66 -4.20 -9.70 5.92
N ALA A 67 -5.06 -9.61 4.90
CA ALA A 67 -6.39 -10.17 4.99
C ALA A 67 -6.37 -11.65 4.62
N GLU A 68 -6.84 -12.50 5.52
CA GLU A 68 -7.07 -13.93 5.28
C GLU A 68 -8.57 -14.18 5.34
N ASP A 69 -9.13 -14.86 4.33
CA ASP A 69 -10.58 -15.12 4.19
C ASP A 69 -11.44 -13.85 4.36
N GLY A 70 -10.96 -12.73 3.82
CA GLY A 70 -11.63 -11.43 3.88
C GLY A 70 -11.58 -10.74 5.24
N ARG A 71 -10.76 -11.22 6.18
CA ARG A 71 -10.62 -10.67 7.54
C ARG A 71 -9.20 -10.26 7.84
N ALA A 72 -9.04 -9.15 8.54
CA ALA A 72 -7.78 -8.64 9.02
C ALA A 72 -7.92 -8.29 10.51
N VAL A 73 -6.96 -8.73 11.33
CA VAL A 73 -7.00 -8.56 12.78
C VAL A 73 -5.75 -7.81 13.25
N THR A 74 -5.92 -6.94 14.24
CA THR A 74 -4.84 -6.23 14.94
C THR A 74 -5.21 -6.09 16.41
N THR A 75 -4.19 -5.97 17.27
CA THR A 75 -4.37 -5.55 18.67
C THR A 75 -4.12 -4.06 18.76
N ALA A 76 -5.08 -3.30 19.27
CA ALA A 76 -4.93 -1.87 19.57
C ALA A 76 -4.71 -1.67 21.07
N THR A 77 -3.69 -0.90 21.45
CA THR A 77 -3.38 -0.58 22.86
C THR A 77 -3.50 0.92 23.10
N PHE A 78 -4.24 1.29 24.15
CA PHE A 78 -4.54 2.67 24.53
C PHE A 78 -3.92 2.96 25.90
N THR A 79 -3.34 4.15 26.07
CA THR A 79 -2.70 4.57 27.33
C THR A 79 -3.51 5.59 28.12
N GLU A 80 -4.50 6.24 27.49
CA GLU A 80 -5.33 7.26 28.11
C GLU A 80 -6.82 6.97 27.90
N PRO A 81 -7.69 7.31 28.87
CA PRO A 81 -9.13 7.26 28.67
C PRO A 81 -9.60 8.38 27.72
N GLY A 82 -10.63 8.10 26.94
CA GLY A 82 -11.26 9.07 26.05
C GLY A 82 -11.85 8.45 24.78
N GLU A 83 -12.32 9.31 23.87
CA GLU A 83 -12.86 8.91 22.58
C GLU A 83 -11.76 8.91 21.52
N TYR A 84 -11.63 7.79 20.80
CA TYR A 84 -10.70 7.60 19.70
C TYR A 84 -11.45 7.31 18.42
N VAL A 85 -11.01 7.91 17.31
CA VAL A 85 -11.40 7.52 15.97
C VAL A 85 -10.22 6.80 15.35
N LEU A 86 -10.35 5.49 15.14
CA LEU A 86 -9.37 4.69 14.42
C LEU A 86 -9.75 4.63 12.94
N ARG A 87 -8.75 4.49 12.08
CA ARG A 87 -8.92 4.40 10.63
C ARG A 87 -8.24 3.14 10.09
N ALA A 88 -9.04 2.30 9.46
CA ALA A 88 -8.62 1.10 8.76
C ALA A 88 -8.61 1.39 7.25
N THR A 89 -7.46 1.25 6.60
CA THR A 89 -7.34 1.41 5.14
C THR A 89 -7.02 0.08 4.50
N ALA A 90 -8.00 -0.47 3.78
CA ALA A 90 -7.87 -1.69 3.00
C ALA A 90 -7.35 -1.37 1.60
N SER A 91 -6.35 -2.13 1.13
CA SER A 91 -5.70 -1.93 -0.17
C SER A 91 -5.29 -3.26 -0.78
N ASP A 92 -5.70 -3.49 -2.02
CA ASP A 92 -5.23 -4.59 -2.90
C ASP A 92 -4.18 -4.11 -3.92
N ARG A 93 -3.72 -2.85 -3.78
CA ARG A 93 -2.78 -2.10 -4.63
C ARG A 93 -3.40 -1.41 -5.85
N ALA A 94 -4.53 -1.88 -6.35
CA ALA A 94 -5.27 -1.23 -7.43
C ALA A 94 -6.30 -0.23 -6.86
N ALA A 95 -7.00 -0.65 -5.81
CA ALA A 95 -8.01 0.12 -5.12
C ALA A 95 -7.66 0.28 -3.64
N ARG A 96 -8.26 1.31 -3.04
CA ARG A 96 -8.21 1.54 -1.60
C ARG A 96 -9.59 1.89 -1.10
N THR A 97 -9.96 1.35 0.05
CA THR A 97 -11.15 1.76 0.79
C THR A 97 -10.81 2.00 2.25
N THR A 98 -11.60 2.83 2.90
CA THR A 98 -11.35 3.28 4.28
C THR A 98 -12.58 3.10 5.14
N ALA A 99 -12.38 2.61 6.36
CA ALA A 99 -13.38 2.58 7.42
C ALA A 99 -12.89 3.39 8.63
N LEU A 100 -13.82 4.08 9.30
CA LEU A 100 -13.59 4.77 10.56
C LEU A 100 -14.29 4.01 11.69
N LEU A 101 -13.62 3.85 12.82
CA LEU A 101 -14.12 3.17 14.01
C LEU A 101 -14.04 4.11 15.20
N THR A 102 -15.16 4.36 15.87
CA THR A 102 -15.17 5.11 17.14
C THR A 102 -15.05 4.14 18.30
N VAL A 103 -14.06 4.36 19.18
CA VAL A 103 -13.77 3.57 20.37
C VAL A 103 -13.80 4.50 21.58
N SER A 104 -14.53 4.11 22.62
CA SER A 104 -14.54 4.81 23.91
C SER A 104 -13.77 3.99 24.94
N VAL A 105 -12.72 4.60 25.51
CA VAL A 105 -11.88 4.00 26.55
C VAL A 105 -12.21 4.68 27.87
N SER A 106 -12.74 3.91 28.81
CA SER A 106 -13.05 4.39 30.16
C SER A 106 -11.87 4.19 31.11
N ALA A 107 -11.69 5.12 32.04
CA ALA A 107 -10.80 4.92 33.18
C ALA A 107 -11.28 3.72 34.03
N PRO A 108 -10.37 3.01 34.71
CA PRO A 108 -10.72 1.90 35.61
C PRO A 108 -11.59 2.33 36.79
#